data_AF-A0A950BD04-F1
#
_entry.id   AF-A0A950BD04-F1
#
_cell.length_a   1.000
_cell.length_b   1.000
_cell.length_c   1.000
_cell.angle_alpha   90.00
_cell.angle_beta   90.00
_cell.angle_gamma   90.00
#
_symmetry.space_group_name_H-M   'P 1'
#
loop_
_entity.id
_entity.type
_entity.pdbx_description
1 polymer ?
#
loop_
_entity_poly.entity_id
_entity_poly.type
_entity_poly.pdbx_seq_one_letter_code
_entity_poly.pdbx_strand_id
1 'polypeptide(L)'
;VQAANGTNGTADVGSVAKEYNKLAEENSRLLTATQFNGKSVFNGADLKFQVGANTAGDNQITVASLGVTMQATSGAMTDQATALTAMTNLDKDIDAVSSLRADLGATQNRFEAVVSGLQVNSENTAAARSRIMDADFAAETSNLSRTQILQQAGTAMVAQANQLPQGVLSLLR
;
A
#
# COMPACT_ATOMS: atom_id res chain seq x y z
N VAL A 1 16.26 -14.90 -35.30
CA VAL A 1 17.38 -14.45 -36.16
C VAL A 1 18.14 -15.61 -36.78
N GLN A 2 18.80 -16.49 -36.01
CA GLN A 2 19.61 -17.59 -36.57
C GLN A 2 18.81 -18.46 -37.55
N ALA A 3 17.65 -18.97 -37.16
CA ALA A 3 16.82 -19.81 -38.03
C ALA A 3 16.23 -19.09 -39.25
N ALA A 4 16.25 -17.75 -39.27
CA ALA A 4 15.84 -16.96 -40.42
C ALA A 4 16.99 -16.77 -41.44
N ASN A 5 18.19 -17.31 -41.18
CA ASN A 5 19.32 -17.21 -42.10
C ASN A 5 19.28 -18.27 -43.21
N GLY A 6 19.56 -17.88 -44.45
CA GLY A 6 19.37 -18.72 -45.64
C GLY A 6 20.37 -19.86 -45.81
N THR A 7 21.39 -19.93 -44.97
CA THR A 7 22.38 -21.04 -44.97
C THR A 7 21.90 -22.26 -44.20
N ASN A 8 20.83 -22.14 -43.42
CA ASN A 8 20.36 -23.22 -42.54
C ASN A 8 19.41 -24.14 -43.28
N GLY A 9 19.62 -25.46 -43.14
CA GLY A 9 18.71 -26.47 -43.65
C GLY A 9 17.47 -26.66 -42.77
N THR A 10 16.53 -27.47 -43.24
CA THR A 10 15.30 -27.79 -42.49
C THR A 10 15.57 -28.46 -41.14
N ALA A 11 16.62 -29.29 -41.04
CA ALA A 11 17.03 -29.92 -39.79
C ALA A 11 17.60 -28.92 -38.77
N ASP A 12 18.32 -27.89 -39.24
CA ASP A 12 18.89 -26.85 -38.40
C ASP A 12 17.78 -25.94 -37.84
N VAL A 13 16.86 -25.50 -38.71
CA VAL A 13 15.68 -24.73 -38.32
C VAL A 13 14.83 -25.52 -37.33
N GLY A 14 14.62 -26.83 -37.57
CA GLY A 14 13.89 -27.70 -36.65
C GLY A 14 14.56 -27.86 -35.27
N SER A 15 15.89 -27.79 -35.19
CA SER A 15 16.61 -27.85 -33.91
C SER A 15 16.43 -26.56 -33.11
N VAL A 16 16.54 -25.40 -33.77
CA VAL A 16 16.28 -24.09 -33.13
C VAL A 16 14.80 -23.95 -32.75
N ALA A 17 13.88 -24.48 -33.56
CA ALA A 17 12.45 -24.46 -33.26
C ALA A 17 12.12 -25.21 -31.96
N LYS A 18 12.83 -26.30 -31.64
CA LYS A 18 12.64 -27.03 -30.37
C LYS A 18 12.99 -26.16 -29.16
N GLU A 19 14.08 -25.41 -29.23
CA GLU A 19 14.48 -24.48 -28.16
C GLU A 19 13.47 -23.33 -28.03
N TYR A 20 13.09 -22.71 -29.16
CA TYR A 20 12.07 -21.67 -29.20
C TYR A 20 10.76 -22.14 -28.55
N ASN A 21 10.30 -23.36 -28.88
CA ASN A 21 9.07 -23.91 -28.32
C ASN A 21 9.16 -24.10 -26.81
N LYS A 22 10.30 -24.59 -26.29
CA LYS A 22 10.50 -24.76 -24.84
C LYS A 22 10.51 -23.42 -24.10
N LEU A 23 11.11 -22.39 -24.69
CA LEU A 23 11.09 -21.04 -24.13
C LEU A 23 9.69 -20.42 -24.16
N ALA A 24 8.93 -20.63 -25.25
CA ALA A 24 7.55 -20.16 -25.35
C ALA A 24 6.62 -20.87 -24.34
N GLU A 25 6.79 -22.18 -24.15
CA GLU A 25 6.10 -22.96 -23.10
C GLU A 25 6.43 -22.41 -21.70
N GLU A 26 7.71 -22.12 -21.43
CA GLU A 26 8.13 -21.57 -20.14
C GLU A 26 7.58 -20.17 -19.89
N ASN A 27 7.57 -19.29 -20.90
CA ASN A 27 6.95 -17.97 -20.78
C ASN A 27 5.44 -18.08 -20.47
N SER A 28 4.73 -18.99 -21.13
CA SER A 28 3.32 -19.27 -20.84
C SER A 28 3.12 -19.80 -19.42
N ARG A 29 4.00 -20.70 -18.96
CA ARG A 29 4.01 -21.20 -17.58
C ARG A 29 4.24 -20.07 -16.58
N LEU A 30 5.18 -19.16 -16.81
CA LEU A 30 5.45 -18.04 -15.90
C LEU A 30 4.25 -17.09 -15.78
N LEU A 31 3.60 -16.76 -16.90
CA LEU A 31 2.42 -15.88 -16.91
C LEU A 31 1.24 -16.48 -16.14
N THR A 32 1.09 -17.81 -16.15
CA THR A 32 -0.02 -18.51 -15.50
C THR A 32 0.29 -18.95 -14.06
N ALA A 33 1.54 -19.33 -13.76
CA ALA A 33 1.95 -19.84 -12.47
C ALA A 33 2.29 -18.74 -11.45
N THR A 34 2.64 -17.53 -11.90
CA THR A 34 3.02 -16.43 -11.00
C THR A 34 1.80 -15.94 -10.24
N GLN A 35 1.81 -16.21 -8.94
CA GLN A 35 0.72 -15.87 -8.04
C GLN A 35 1.26 -15.17 -6.80
N PHE A 36 0.48 -14.22 -6.29
CA PHE A 36 0.68 -13.63 -4.99
C PHE A 36 -0.55 -13.90 -4.13
N ASN A 37 -0.36 -14.57 -2.99
CA ASN A 37 -1.45 -14.97 -2.10
C ASN A 37 -2.61 -15.69 -2.85
N GLY A 38 -2.26 -16.62 -3.74
CA GLY A 38 -3.22 -17.39 -4.55
C GLY A 38 -3.95 -16.61 -5.64
N LYS A 39 -3.58 -15.35 -5.89
CA LYS A 39 -4.11 -14.55 -7.01
C LYS A 39 -3.08 -14.46 -8.12
N SER A 40 -3.51 -14.75 -9.36
CA SER A 40 -2.69 -14.56 -10.56
C SER A 40 -2.28 -13.10 -10.69
N VAL A 41 -0.98 -12.87 -10.93
CA VAL A 41 -0.42 -11.52 -11.06
C VAL A 41 -0.63 -10.95 -12.46
N PHE A 42 -0.40 -11.74 -13.51
CA PHE A 42 -0.42 -11.26 -14.89
C PHE A 42 -1.77 -11.40 -15.59
N ASN A 43 -2.45 -12.52 -15.38
CA ASN A 43 -3.72 -12.84 -16.06
C ASN A 43 -4.87 -13.04 -15.06
N GLY A 44 -4.85 -12.27 -13.97
CA GLY A 44 -5.89 -12.24 -12.95
C GLY A 44 -6.95 -11.17 -13.19
N ALA A 45 -7.87 -11.01 -12.25
CA ALA A 45 -8.76 -9.85 -12.20
C ALA A 45 -8.03 -8.62 -11.63
N ASP A 46 -8.61 -7.43 -11.83
CA ASP A 46 -8.13 -6.19 -11.21
C ASP A 46 -7.95 -6.35 -9.69
N LEU A 47 -6.82 -5.85 -9.19
CA LEU A 47 -6.51 -5.84 -7.77
C LEU A 47 -6.76 -4.44 -7.20
N LYS A 48 -7.65 -4.35 -6.22
CA LYS A 48 -7.95 -3.10 -5.52
C LYS A 48 -7.27 -3.08 -4.16
N PHE A 49 -6.42 -2.09 -3.94
CA PHE A 49 -5.69 -1.89 -2.70
C PHE A 49 -6.28 -0.71 -1.94
N GLN A 50 -6.75 -0.98 -0.72
CA GLN A 50 -7.21 0.07 0.18
C GLN A 50 -6.00 0.80 0.76
N VAL A 51 -5.90 2.10 0.49
CA VAL A 51 -4.77 2.95 0.89
C VAL A 51 -5.20 4.19 1.68
N GLY A 52 -6.43 4.21 2.18
CA GLY A 52 -6.92 5.27 3.05
C GLY A 52 -7.91 4.76 4.09
N ALA A 53 -8.28 5.63 5.04
CA ALA A 53 -9.15 5.25 6.16
C ALA A 53 -10.64 5.21 5.80
N ASN A 54 -11.05 5.89 4.71
CA ASN A 54 -12.44 6.03 4.32
C ASN A 54 -12.84 4.99 3.25
N THR A 55 -14.15 4.79 3.10
CA THR A 55 -14.72 3.76 2.19
C THR A 55 -14.93 4.24 0.75
N ALA A 56 -14.69 5.52 0.47
CA ALA A 56 -14.84 6.10 -0.87
C ALA A 56 -13.77 5.57 -1.84
N GLY A 57 -14.10 5.50 -3.13
CA GLY A 57 -13.22 4.97 -4.18
C GLY A 57 -11.86 5.65 -4.29
N ASP A 58 -11.76 6.93 -3.93
CA ASP A 58 -10.50 7.69 -3.94
C ASP A 58 -9.47 7.17 -2.92
N ASN A 59 -9.90 6.35 -1.94
CA ASN A 59 -9.04 5.68 -0.97
C ASN A 59 -8.52 4.33 -1.49
N GLN A 60 -8.73 4.02 -2.77
CA GLN A 60 -8.28 2.78 -3.39
C GLN A 60 -7.36 3.04 -4.58
N ILE A 61 -6.33 2.22 -4.70
CA ILE A 61 -5.52 2.10 -5.91
C ILE A 61 -5.92 0.82 -6.61
N THR A 62 -6.35 0.93 -7.86
CA THR A 62 -6.63 -0.24 -8.70
C THR A 62 -5.39 -0.52 -9.55
N VAL A 63 -4.84 -1.73 -9.40
CA VAL A 63 -3.91 -2.31 -10.36
C VAL A 63 -4.74 -3.13 -11.32
N ALA A 64 -4.90 -2.61 -12.54
CA ALA A 64 -5.67 -3.27 -13.58
C ALA A 64 -5.04 -4.64 -13.91
N SER A 65 -5.86 -5.57 -14.35
CA SER A 65 -5.37 -6.81 -14.96
C SER A 65 -4.42 -6.48 -16.11
N LEU A 66 -3.28 -7.15 -16.12
CA LEU A 66 -2.21 -6.87 -17.06
C LEU A 66 -2.49 -7.51 -18.44
N GLY A 67 -3.39 -8.50 -18.49
CA GLY A 67 -3.97 -9.04 -19.74
C GLY A 67 -2.92 -9.53 -20.75
N VAL A 68 -1.80 -10.06 -20.29
CA VAL A 68 -0.65 -10.37 -21.15
C VAL A 68 -0.92 -11.66 -21.92
N THR A 69 -1.16 -11.51 -23.22
CA THR A 69 -1.22 -12.63 -24.17
C THR A 69 0.02 -12.59 -25.05
N MET A 70 0.85 -13.62 -24.97
CA MET A 70 2.04 -13.75 -25.82
C MET A 70 1.63 -14.14 -27.24
N GLN A 71 2.15 -13.44 -28.23
CA GLN A 71 1.99 -13.77 -29.65
C GLN A 71 3.05 -14.76 -30.13
N ALA A 72 4.22 -14.80 -29.49
CA ALA A 72 5.25 -15.80 -29.69
C ALA A 72 4.86 -17.11 -28.98
N THR A 73 4.16 -17.98 -29.69
CA THR A 73 3.61 -19.23 -29.17
C THR A 73 4.40 -20.46 -29.64
N SER A 74 4.36 -21.53 -28.85
CA SER A 74 4.97 -22.82 -29.22
C SER A 74 4.39 -23.34 -30.54
N GLY A 75 5.25 -23.80 -31.44
CA GLY A 75 4.87 -24.34 -32.74
C GLY A 75 4.75 -23.28 -33.85
N ALA A 76 4.92 -22.00 -33.54
CA ALA A 76 4.83 -20.92 -34.52
C ALA A 76 6.01 -20.87 -35.50
N MET A 77 7.13 -21.54 -35.21
CA MET A 77 8.34 -21.53 -36.02
C MET A 77 8.59 -22.92 -36.63
N THR A 78 8.37 -23.05 -37.94
CA THR A 78 8.52 -24.31 -38.68
C THR A 78 9.52 -24.23 -39.83
N ASP A 79 9.77 -23.02 -40.34
CA ASP A 79 10.62 -22.73 -41.48
C ASP A 79 11.24 -21.32 -41.37
N GLN A 80 12.01 -20.92 -42.38
CA GLN A 80 12.70 -19.63 -42.40
C GLN A 80 11.73 -18.43 -42.43
N ALA A 81 10.60 -18.56 -43.12
CA ALA A 81 9.61 -17.49 -43.25
C ALA A 81 8.87 -17.25 -41.93
N THR A 82 8.43 -18.34 -41.29
CA THR A 82 7.80 -18.31 -39.97
C THR A 82 8.77 -17.87 -38.88
N ALA A 83 10.08 -18.11 -39.03
CA ALA A 83 11.09 -17.55 -38.12
C ALA A 83 11.15 -16.00 -38.16
N LEU A 84 10.90 -15.37 -39.32
CA LEU A 84 10.78 -13.91 -39.42
C LEU A 84 9.51 -13.40 -38.76
N THR A 85 8.37 -14.09 -38.96
CA THR A 85 7.12 -13.75 -38.26
C THR A 85 7.25 -13.91 -36.75
N ALA A 86 7.92 -14.96 -36.28
CA ALA A 86 8.21 -15.19 -34.88
C ALA A 86 9.06 -14.06 -34.27
N MET A 87 10.01 -13.49 -35.03
CA MET A 87 10.76 -12.31 -34.58
C MET A 87 9.85 -11.10 -34.39
N THR A 88 9.00 -10.78 -35.36
CA THR A 88 8.05 -9.65 -35.21
C THR A 88 7.09 -9.86 -34.04
N ASN A 89 6.66 -11.09 -33.78
CA ASN A 89 5.82 -11.39 -32.62
C ASN A 89 6.60 -11.24 -31.30
N LEU A 90 7.86 -11.66 -31.25
CA LEU A 90 8.73 -11.44 -30.09
C LEU A 90 8.95 -9.94 -29.81
N ASP A 91 9.14 -9.11 -30.84
CA ASP A 91 9.27 -7.66 -30.67
C ASP A 91 8.01 -7.07 -30.03
N LYS A 92 6.82 -7.45 -30.52
CA LYS A 92 5.54 -7.02 -29.91
C LYS A 92 5.39 -7.50 -28.47
N ASP A 93 5.80 -8.72 -28.18
CA ASP A 93 5.74 -9.27 -26.83
C ASP A 93 6.71 -8.54 -25.88
N ILE A 94 7.91 -8.18 -26.35
CA ILE A 94 8.86 -7.35 -25.60
C ILE A 94 8.28 -5.95 -25.33
N ASP A 95 7.69 -5.32 -26.34
CA ASP A 95 7.05 -4.01 -26.18
C ASP A 95 5.89 -4.06 -25.18
N ALA A 96 5.06 -5.11 -25.24
CA ALA A 96 3.97 -5.32 -24.28
C ALA A 96 4.50 -5.49 -22.85
N VAL A 97 5.55 -6.30 -22.65
CA VAL A 97 6.19 -6.46 -21.33
C VAL A 97 6.83 -5.15 -20.84
N SER A 98 7.43 -4.38 -21.74
CA SER A 98 8.04 -3.09 -21.42
C SER A 98 7.00 -2.06 -20.95
N SER A 99 5.89 -1.93 -21.70
CA SER A 99 4.76 -1.07 -21.33
C SER A 99 4.20 -1.48 -19.97
N LEU A 100 4.01 -2.78 -19.77
CA LEU A 100 3.55 -3.32 -18.51
C LEU A 100 4.46 -2.94 -17.33
N ARG A 101 5.77 -3.11 -17.48
CA ARG A 101 6.73 -2.76 -16.42
C ARG A 101 6.71 -1.26 -16.11
N ALA A 102 6.47 -0.42 -17.11
CA ALA A 102 6.32 1.02 -16.91
C ALA A 102 5.06 1.34 -16.08
N ASP A 103 3.91 0.73 -16.39
CA ASP A 103 2.65 0.93 -15.65
C ASP A 103 2.76 0.45 -14.19
N LEU A 104 3.40 -0.70 -13.97
CA LEU A 104 3.68 -1.20 -12.62
C LEU A 104 4.63 -0.27 -11.86
N GLY A 105 5.66 0.26 -12.51
CA GLY A 105 6.56 1.25 -11.92
C GLY A 105 5.85 2.55 -11.54
N ALA A 106 4.97 3.06 -12.41
CA ALA A 106 4.15 4.23 -12.10
C ALA A 106 3.23 3.99 -10.89
N THR A 107 2.65 2.78 -10.80
CA THR A 107 1.82 2.38 -9.67
C THR A 107 2.65 2.27 -8.38
N GLN A 108 3.88 1.74 -8.44
CA GLN A 108 4.81 1.72 -7.30
C GLN A 108 5.12 3.14 -6.80
N ASN A 109 5.46 4.07 -7.69
CA ASN A 109 5.69 5.47 -7.33
C ASN A 109 4.46 6.09 -6.65
N ARG A 110 3.26 5.75 -7.13
CA ARG A 110 2.01 6.19 -6.50
C ARG A 110 1.83 5.61 -5.09
N PHE A 111 2.13 4.33 -4.88
CA PHE A 111 2.09 3.72 -3.55
C PHE A 111 3.10 4.38 -2.59
N GLU A 112 4.33 4.64 -3.04
CA GLU A 112 5.35 5.33 -2.23
C GLU A 112 4.90 6.73 -1.80
N ALA A 113 4.33 7.50 -2.73
CA ALA A 113 3.79 8.82 -2.42
C ALA A 113 2.63 8.75 -1.42
N VAL A 114 1.73 7.77 -1.57
CA VAL A 114 0.62 7.58 -0.63
C VAL A 114 1.12 7.16 0.75
N VAL A 115 2.07 6.23 0.84
CA VAL A 115 2.66 5.80 2.12
C VAL A 115 3.32 6.98 2.85
N SER A 116 4.11 7.79 2.13
CA SER A 116 4.73 8.98 2.70
C SER A 116 3.69 9.98 3.22
N GLY A 117 2.64 10.26 2.44
CA GLY A 117 1.55 11.16 2.85
C GLY A 117 0.77 10.64 4.05
N LEU A 118 0.49 9.32 4.12
CA LEU A 118 -0.18 8.70 5.26
C LEU A 118 0.66 8.76 6.54
N GLN A 119 1.97 8.58 6.44
CA GLN A 119 2.88 8.67 7.58
C GLN A 119 2.86 10.07 8.20
N VAL A 120 2.93 11.11 7.37
CA VAL A 120 2.82 12.51 7.83
C VAL A 120 1.45 12.79 8.46
N ASN A 121 0.37 12.31 7.84
CA ASN A 121 -0.98 12.47 8.38
C ASN A 121 -1.16 11.73 9.72
N SER A 122 -0.59 10.54 9.87
CA SER A 122 -0.61 9.78 11.11
C SER A 122 0.13 10.51 12.22
N GLU A 123 1.31 11.08 11.93
CA GLU A 123 2.09 11.87 12.89
C GLU A 123 1.35 13.15 13.32
N ASN A 124 0.79 13.89 12.37
CA ASN A 124 -0.01 15.08 12.65
C ASN A 124 -1.24 14.77 13.50
N THR A 125 -1.94 13.67 13.20
CA THR A 125 -3.12 13.24 13.96
C THR A 125 -2.75 12.79 15.38
N ALA A 126 -1.64 12.06 15.53
CA ALA A 126 -1.12 11.67 16.84
C ALA A 126 -0.73 12.91 17.68
N ALA A 127 -0.06 13.88 17.07
CA ALA A 127 0.32 15.13 17.73
C ALA A 127 -0.91 15.96 18.15
N ALA A 128 -1.92 16.08 17.27
CA ALA A 128 -3.17 16.76 17.58
C ALA A 128 -3.90 16.07 18.74
N ARG A 129 -3.97 14.74 18.72
CA ARG A 129 -4.56 13.95 19.80
C ARG A 129 -3.82 14.14 21.12
N SER A 130 -2.48 14.15 21.11
CA SER A 130 -1.67 14.43 22.31
C SER A 130 -2.00 15.79 22.91
N ARG A 131 -2.09 16.84 22.08
CA ARG A 131 -2.43 18.19 22.55
C ARG A 131 -3.82 18.28 23.18
N ILE A 132 -4.80 17.57 22.61
CA ILE A 132 -6.16 17.51 23.19
C ILE A 132 -6.11 16.80 24.55
N MET A 133 -5.46 15.63 24.61
CA MET A 133 -5.33 14.87 25.86
C MET A 133 -4.58 15.64 26.95
N ASP A 134 -3.51 16.36 26.59
CA ASP A 134 -2.74 17.18 27.53
C ASP A 134 -3.55 18.37 28.05
N ALA A 135 -4.33 19.03 27.19
CA ALA A 135 -5.21 20.12 27.59
C ALA A 135 -6.33 19.65 28.53
N ASP A 136 -6.95 18.51 28.23
CA ASP A 136 -7.98 17.90 29.06
C ASP A 136 -7.41 17.46 30.42
N PHE A 137 -6.21 16.86 30.42
CA PHE A 137 -5.52 16.48 31.65
C PHE A 137 -5.16 17.70 32.52
N ALA A 138 -4.69 18.79 31.92
CA ALA A 138 -4.40 20.03 32.62
C ALA A 138 -5.67 20.67 33.22
N ALA A 139 -6.79 20.63 32.51
CA ALA A 139 -8.08 21.13 32.99
C ALA A 139 -8.59 20.31 34.18
N GLU A 140 -8.55 18.98 34.09
CA GLU A 140 -8.98 18.07 35.16
C GLU A 140 -8.09 18.24 36.41
N THR A 141 -6.77 18.32 36.23
CA THR A 141 -5.83 18.53 37.34
C THR A 141 -6.08 19.87 38.04
N SER A 142 -6.40 20.93 37.28
CA SER A 142 -6.73 22.25 37.84
C SER A 142 -8.05 22.24 38.63
N ASN A 143 -9.06 21.52 38.15
CA ASN A 143 -10.32 21.33 38.85
C ASN A 143 -10.16 20.49 40.11
N LEU A 144 -9.36 19.42 40.06
CA LEU A 144 -9.00 18.62 41.22
C LEU A 144 -8.31 19.48 42.28
N SER A 145 -7.31 20.26 41.89
CA SER A 145 -6.61 21.19 42.79
C SER A 145 -7.56 22.22 43.39
N ARG A 146 -8.42 22.85 42.58
CA ARG A 146 -9.46 23.78 43.05
C ARG A 146 -10.38 23.11 44.07
N THR A 147 -10.82 21.89 43.81
CA THR A 147 -11.73 21.14 44.69
C THR A 147 -11.05 20.79 46.02
N GLN A 148 -9.77 20.40 45.99
CA GLN A 148 -8.99 20.16 47.20
C GLN A 148 -8.79 21.44 48.02
N ILE A 149 -8.50 22.57 47.37
CA ILE A 149 -8.39 23.87 48.05
C ILE A 149 -9.73 24.27 48.67
N LEU A 150 -10.85 24.09 47.95
CA LEU A 150 -12.18 24.38 48.49
C LEU A 150 -12.54 23.47 49.67
N GLN A 151 -12.17 22.19 49.63
CA GLN A 151 -12.36 21.28 50.76
C GLN A 151 -11.53 21.69 51.97
N GLN A 152 -10.24 22.01 51.79
CA GLN A 152 -9.37 22.49 52.86
C GLN A 152 -9.87 23.83 53.43
N ALA A 153 -10.21 24.79 52.57
CA ALA A 153 -10.79 26.07 52.98
C ALA A 153 -12.14 25.90 53.69
N GLY A 154 -12.99 24.98 53.23
CA GLY A 154 -14.24 24.63 53.89
C GLY A 154 -14.02 24.11 55.31
N THR A 155 -13.06 23.19 55.51
CA THR A 155 -12.72 22.69 56.84
C THR A 155 -12.10 23.77 57.74
N ALA A 156 -11.23 24.63 57.21
CA ALA A 156 -10.63 25.74 57.95
C ALA A 156 -11.66 26.82 58.32
N MET A 157 -12.59 27.15 57.42
CA MET A 157 -13.69 28.08 57.68
C MET A 157 -14.66 27.55 58.72
N VAL A 158 -14.97 26.24 58.71
CA VAL A 158 -15.76 25.60 59.77
C VAL A 158 -15.02 25.65 61.12
N ALA A 159 -13.72 25.39 61.13
CA ALA A 159 -12.91 25.50 62.35
C ALA A 159 -12.88 26.95 62.90
N GLN A 160 -12.69 27.95 62.03
CA GLN A 160 -12.71 29.38 62.39
C GLN A 160 -14.09 29.83 62.88
N ALA A 161 -15.16 29.40 62.21
CA ALA A 161 -16.55 29.71 62.58
C ALA A 161 -16.95 29.08 63.92
N ASN A 162 -16.36 27.94 64.31
CA ASN A 162 -16.57 27.33 65.61
C ASN A 162 -15.77 28.00 66.75
N GLN A 163 -14.66 28.68 66.45
CA GLN A 163 -13.86 29.42 67.44
C GLN A 163 -14.41 30.82 67.74
N LEU A 164 -15.03 31.48 66.75
CA LEU A 164 -15.59 32.83 66.90
C LEU A 164 -16.61 32.97 68.06
N PRO A 165 -17.57 32.04 68.25
CA PRO A 165 -18.54 32.11 69.36
C PRO A 165 -17.87 32.03 70.74
N GLN A 166 -16.79 31.25 70.88
CA GLN A 166 -16.08 31.09 72.15
C GLN A 166 -15.33 32.37 72.54
N GLY A 167 -14.77 33.10 71.56
CA GLY A 167 -14.16 34.42 71.78
C GLY A 167 -15.18 35.50 72.18
N VAL A 168 -16.39 35.46 71.62
CA VAL A 168 -17.46 36.40 71.98
C VAL A 168 -18.04 36.11 73.37
N LEU A 169 -18.14 34.85 73.77
CA LEU A 169 -18.54 34.47 75.14
C LEU A 169 -17.51 34.87 76.20
N SER A 170 -16.22 34.96 75.86
CA SER A 170 -15.17 35.50 76.73
C SER A 170 -15.28 37.02 76.95
N LEU A 171 -15.88 37.76 76.01
CA LEU A 171 -16.06 39.22 76.07
C LEU A 171 -17.36 39.64 76.76
N LEU A 172 -18.27 38.68 77.02
CA LEU A 172 -19.54 38.87 77.73
C LEU A 172 -19.48 38.46 79.21
N ARG A 173 -18.28 38.34 79.79
CA ARG A 173 -18.05 38.06 81.21
C ARG A 173 -17.47 39.25 81.95
#